data_AF-A0A0Q7QHC4-F1
#
_entry.id   AF-A0A0Q7QHC4-F1
#
_cell.length_a   1.000
_cell.length_b   1.000
_cell.length_c   1.000
_cell.angle_alpha   90.00
_cell.angle_beta   90.00
_cell.angle_gamma   90.00
#
_symmetry.space_group_name_H-M   'P 1'
#
loop_
_entity.id
_entity.type
_entity.pdbx_description
1 polymer ?
#
loop_
_entity_poly.entity_id
_entity_poly.type
_entity_poly.pdbx_seq_one_letter_code
_entity_poly.pdbx_strand_id
1 'polypeptide(L)'
;MRNVHGPFRDRRVVAMARTMKKIVIVRTALVGAALLGSVLAGLGPAEAGGRILCTGFTQCTDRGWSDAGYRAAQPRAHWNMTPGRNCTNYVAYRLTSNGRRTARPPHTNAAHTWGSAARASGVPVTDRPQVGSIAWWESDVYPARKKGHVAYVEQVRADGSILVSEDNMNQAFSWRRVVRGKGWPSGFLHFPTSDGSPSGKVTSVAADGGRLDLWTAASDPDAFGRPVRYEVVLDGALDDPEAERFTFTTGFFLSHRIKTVAARGSTVVRVYVHNKRGTDGEDVVRLGTRVVSID
;
A
#
# COMPACT_ATOMS: atom_id res chain seq x y z
N MET A 1 -67.09 -39.44 -20.33
CA MET A 1 -68.25 -38.87 -21.04
C MET A 1 -67.83 -37.54 -21.67
N ARG A 2 -68.08 -37.37 -22.99
CA ARG A 2 -68.15 -36.11 -23.80
C ARG A 2 -66.91 -35.18 -23.75
N ASN A 3 -66.03 -35.05 -24.75
CA ASN A 3 -66.21 -34.60 -26.16
C ASN A 3 -66.90 -33.22 -26.22
N VAL A 4 -66.32 -32.12 -26.77
CA VAL A 4 -66.40 -31.74 -28.20
C VAL A 4 -65.80 -30.31 -28.47
N HIS A 5 -64.98 -30.21 -29.54
CA HIS A 5 -64.75 -29.11 -30.54
C HIS A 5 -63.72 -27.95 -30.40
N GLY A 6 -62.87 -27.83 -31.44
CA GLY A 6 -61.91 -26.74 -31.77
C GLY A 6 -62.55 -25.58 -32.59
N PRO A 7 -61.94 -25.00 -33.66
CA PRO A 7 -60.67 -25.34 -34.35
C PRO A 7 -59.86 -24.20 -35.08
N PHE A 8 -58.78 -24.61 -35.78
CA PHE A 8 -58.20 -24.16 -37.09
C PHE A 8 -57.35 -22.88 -37.30
N ARG A 9 -56.08 -23.09 -37.74
CA ARG A 9 -55.39 -22.64 -39.01
C ARG A 9 -53.86 -22.57 -38.80
N ASP A 10 -52.94 -22.85 -39.74
CA ASP A 10 -52.91 -23.49 -41.07
C ASP A 10 -51.41 -23.80 -41.42
N ARG A 11 -51.22 -24.62 -42.46
CA ARG A 11 -50.04 -25.34 -43.03
C ARG A 11 -48.86 -24.44 -43.49
N ARG A 12 -47.62 -24.84 -43.88
CA ARG A 12 -47.01 -25.96 -44.69
C ARG A 12 -45.48 -25.95 -44.45
N VAL A 13 -44.75 -27.04 -44.19
CA VAL A 13 -44.00 -27.96 -45.09
C VAL A 13 -43.29 -27.32 -46.30
N VAL A 14 -41.95 -27.43 -46.40
CA VAL A 14 -41.18 -28.09 -47.49
C VAL A 14 -39.72 -28.35 -47.01
N ALA A 15 -39.24 -29.58 -47.18
CA ALA A 15 -37.84 -29.99 -47.09
C ALA A 15 -37.22 -30.07 -48.49
N MET A 16 -35.89 -29.89 -48.61
CA MET A 16 -35.16 -30.32 -49.81
C MET A 16 -33.73 -30.77 -49.45
N ALA A 17 -33.31 -31.86 -50.11
CA ALA A 17 -32.23 -32.75 -49.70
C ALA A 17 -30.93 -32.58 -50.51
N ARG A 18 -29.82 -33.00 -49.90
CA ARG A 18 -28.60 -33.70 -50.41
C ARG A 18 -27.88 -33.15 -51.65
N THR A 19 -26.54 -33.11 -51.60
CA THR A 19 -25.64 -34.16 -52.14
C THR A 19 -24.15 -33.81 -51.92
N MET A 20 -23.39 -34.73 -51.32
CA MET A 20 -21.92 -34.72 -51.26
C MET A 20 -21.33 -35.30 -52.57
N LYS A 21 -20.28 -34.69 -53.12
CA LYS A 21 -19.40 -35.33 -54.12
C LYS A 21 -18.02 -35.57 -53.50
N LYS A 22 -17.59 -36.85 -53.55
CA LYS A 22 -16.24 -37.33 -53.23
C LYS A 22 -15.29 -36.97 -54.38
N ILE A 23 -14.05 -36.57 -54.07
CA ILE A 23 -12.96 -36.52 -55.05
C ILE A 23 -11.80 -37.39 -54.53
N VAL A 24 -11.36 -38.27 -55.43
CA VAL A 24 -10.35 -39.32 -55.27
C VAL A 24 -8.96 -38.74 -55.59
N ILE A 25 -7.97 -39.23 -54.85
CA ILE A 25 -6.55 -38.88 -54.91
C ILE A 25 -5.90 -39.48 -56.17
N VAL A 26 -5.10 -38.68 -56.91
CA VAL A 26 -4.15 -39.17 -57.92
C VAL A 26 -2.73 -38.85 -57.44
N ARG A 27 -1.88 -39.89 -57.39
CA ARG A 27 -0.45 -39.81 -57.06
C ARG A 27 0.35 -39.56 -58.33
N THR A 28 1.15 -38.50 -58.35
CA THR A 28 2.27 -38.38 -59.29
C THR A 28 3.47 -37.83 -58.53
N ALA A 29 4.55 -38.59 -58.50
CA ALA A 29 5.80 -38.25 -57.83
C ALA A 29 6.58 -37.23 -58.67
N LEU A 30 7.11 -36.20 -58.01
CA LEU A 30 8.17 -35.36 -58.54
C LEU A 30 9.12 -35.02 -57.40
N VAL A 31 10.37 -35.43 -57.60
CA VAL A 31 11.54 -35.16 -56.75
C VAL A 31 11.84 -33.67 -56.83
N GLY A 32 11.82 -32.98 -55.70
CA GLY A 32 12.22 -31.59 -55.56
C GLY A 32 12.77 -31.37 -54.16
N ALA A 33 14.08 -31.19 -54.06
CA ALA A 33 14.78 -30.88 -52.82
C ALA A 33 14.27 -29.55 -52.24
N ALA A 34 13.51 -29.63 -51.14
CA ALA A 34 13.13 -28.46 -50.36
C ALA A 34 13.99 -28.42 -49.09
N LEU A 35 14.84 -27.40 -49.02
CA LEU A 35 15.59 -27.00 -47.84
C LEU A 35 14.67 -26.96 -46.61
N LEU A 36 14.99 -27.72 -45.56
CA LEU A 36 14.42 -27.50 -44.23
C LEU A 36 14.94 -26.15 -43.72
N GLY A 37 14.23 -25.07 -44.09
CA GLY A 37 14.32 -23.80 -43.40
C GLY A 37 13.80 -23.98 -41.99
N SER A 38 14.72 -24.25 -41.07
CA SER A 38 14.46 -24.23 -39.64
C SER A 38 14.14 -22.78 -39.26
N VAL A 39 12.86 -22.42 -39.23
CA VAL A 39 12.42 -21.17 -38.60
C VAL A 39 12.54 -21.38 -37.09
N LEU A 40 13.76 -21.27 -36.59
CA LEU A 40 14.01 -20.85 -35.22
C LEU A 40 13.56 -19.39 -35.17
N ALA A 41 12.26 -19.18 -34.92
CA ALA A 41 11.77 -17.90 -34.47
C ALA A 41 12.59 -17.56 -33.23
N GLY A 42 13.46 -16.56 -33.35
CA GLY A 42 14.34 -16.13 -32.29
C GLY A 42 13.52 -15.86 -31.05
N LEU A 43 13.68 -16.70 -30.02
CA LEU A 43 13.48 -16.27 -28.65
C LEU A 43 14.56 -15.22 -28.42
N GLY A 44 14.24 -13.96 -28.77
CA GLY A 44 15.02 -12.82 -28.32
C GLY A 44 15.18 -12.94 -26.81
N PRO A 45 16.33 -12.51 -26.25
CA PRO A 45 16.51 -12.54 -24.82
C PRO A 45 15.31 -11.84 -24.17
N ALA A 46 14.65 -12.52 -23.24
CA ALA A 46 13.64 -11.88 -22.40
C ALA A 46 14.26 -10.59 -21.88
N GLU A 47 13.65 -9.44 -22.16
CA GLU A 47 14.15 -8.12 -21.73
C GLU A 47 14.35 -8.18 -20.21
N ALA A 48 15.60 -8.35 -19.80
CA ALA A 48 16.00 -8.50 -18.42
C ALA A 48 16.09 -7.11 -17.80
N GLY A 49 14.92 -6.50 -17.59
CA GLY A 49 14.77 -5.17 -17.02
C GLY A 49 13.32 -4.72 -17.13
N GLY A 50 12.82 -4.01 -16.12
CA GLY A 50 11.47 -3.45 -16.17
C GLY A 50 11.30 -2.47 -17.35
N ARG A 51 10.14 -2.50 -18.01
CA ARG A 51 9.80 -1.65 -19.15
C ARG A 51 8.97 -0.45 -18.71
N ILE A 52 9.42 0.76 -19.01
CA ILE A 52 8.62 1.97 -18.84
C ILE A 52 7.47 1.96 -19.85
N LEU A 53 6.24 2.14 -19.36
CA LEU A 53 5.00 2.15 -20.14
C LEU A 53 4.59 3.57 -20.54
N CYS A 54 4.86 4.54 -19.66
CA CYS A 54 4.63 5.96 -19.90
C CYS A 54 5.49 6.81 -18.95
N THR A 55 5.74 8.06 -19.34
CA THR A 55 6.54 9.04 -18.62
C THR A 55 5.88 10.41 -18.69
N GLY A 56 5.75 11.08 -17.54
CA GLY A 56 5.03 12.33 -17.38
C GLY A 56 3.53 12.13 -17.20
N PHE A 57 2.92 13.02 -16.39
CA PHE A 57 1.49 12.94 -16.05
C PHE A 57 0.59 12.94 -17.29
N THR A 58 0.85 13.83 -18.26
CA THR A 58 0.05 13.94 -19.50
C THR A 58 0.11 12.66 -20.33
N GLN A 59 1.31 12.20 -20.69
CA GLN A 59 1.46 10.99 -21.52
C GLN A 59 0.86 9.75 -20.85
N CYS A 60 1.03 9.62 -19.53
CA CYS A 60 0.43 8.53 -18.78
C CYS A 60 -1.10 8.60 -18.83
N THR A 61 -1.68 9.76 -18.55
CA THR A 61 -3.14 9.97 -18.57
C THR A 61 -3.74 9.72 -19.95
N ASP A 62 -3.12 10.23 -21.02
CA ASP A 62 -3.57 10.03 -22.41
C ASP A 62 -3.58 8.55 -22.82
N ARG A 63 -2.73 7.73 -22.19
CA ARG A 63 -2.66 6.28 -22.38
C ARG A 63 -3.55 5.48 -21.42
N GLY A 64 -4.37 6.16 -20.60
CA GLY A 64 -5.24 5.54 -19.61
C GLY A 64 -4.55 5.12 -18.31
N TRP A 65 -3.31 5.55 -18.08
CA TRP A 65 -2.55 5.27 -16.85
C TRP A 65 -2.68 6.43 -15.87
N SER A 66 -3.53 6.23 -14.85
CA SER A 66 -3.83 7.26 -13.85
C SER A 66 -2.62 7.63 -12.98
N ASP A 67 -2.51 8.90 -12.60
CA ASP A 67 -1.62 9.36 -11.52
C ASP A 67 -2.29 9.36 -10.15
N ALA A 68 -3.53 8.86 -10.08
CA ALA A 68 -4.41 8.83 -8.93
C ALA A 68 -4.68 10.22 -8.31
N GLY A 69 -4.56 11.30 -9.07
CA GLY A 69 -4.72 12.68 -8.59
C GLY A 69 -3.43 13.31 -8.09
N TYR A 70 -2.29 12.60 -8.17
CA TYR A 70 -1.04 13.09 -7.60
C TYR A 70 -0.52 14.34 -8.30
N ARG A 71 -0.81 14.55 -9.59
CA ARG A 71 -0.42 15.78 -10.30
C ARG A 71 -0.88 17.04 -9.57
N ALA A 72 -2.08 17.02 -8.97
CA ALA A 72 -2.61 18.11 -8.19
C ALA A 72 -2.18 18.08 -6.72
N ALA A 73 -1.84 16.90 -6.19
CA ALA A 73 -1.48 16.71 -4.78
C ALA A 73 0.01 16.92 -4.49
N GLN A 74 0.89 16.80 -5.48
CA GLN A 74 2.33 16.89 -5.31
C GLN A 74 2.83 18.19 -4.63
N PRO A 75 2.20 19.38 -4.74
CA PRO A 75 2.70 20.57 -4.03
C PRO A 75 2.61 20.46 -2.50
N ARG A 76 1.88 19.47 -1.97
CA ARG A 76 1.72 19.23 -0.53
C ARG A 76 2.70 18.15 -0.05
N ALA A 77 3.14 18.29 1.19
CA ALA A 77 3.86 17.24 1.90
C ALA A 77 2.87 16.16 2.38
N HIS A 78 3.11 14.92 1.97
CA HIS A 78 2.47 13.71 2.50
C HIS A 78 3.52 12.96 3.31
N TRP A 79 3.17 12.40 4.45
CA TRP A 79 4.17 11.86 5.39
C TRP A 79 5.28 12.84 5.80
N ASN A 80 5.06 14.16 5.69
CA ASN A 80 6.06 15.20 5.95
C ASN A 80 7.33 14.95 5.12
N MET A 81 7.14 14.32 3.96
CA MET A 81 8.17 14.18 2.95
C MET A 81 8.34 15.52 2.25
N THR A 82 9.49 15.69 1.60
CA THR A 82 9.71 16.85 0.73
C THR A 82 8.57 16.96 -0.29
N PRO A 83 7.85 18.09 -0.37
CA PRO A 83 6.83 18.30 -1.38
C PRO A 83 7.40 18.20 -2.81
N GLY A 84 6.50 17.99 -3.76
CA GLY A 84 6.78 17.92 -5.18
C GLY A 84 7.07 16.50 -5.64
N ARG A 85 7.93 16.39 -6.64
CA ARG A 85 8.21 15.15 -7.34
C ARG A 85 9.24 14.34 -6.59
N ASN A 86 8.84 13.24 -5.99
CA ASN A 86 9.75 12.23 -5.44
C ASN A 86 8.98 10.98 -5.06
N CYS A 87 9.69 9.85 -5.03
CA CYS A 87 9.10 8.53 -4.77
C CYS A 87 8.46 8.44 -3.39
N THR A 88 9.10 9.00 -2.36
CA THR A 88 8.61 8.94 -0.99
C THR A 88 7.33 9.75 -0.79
N ASN A 89 7.24 10.97 -1.33
CA ASN A 89 6.03 11.80 -1.25
C ASN A 89 4.89 11.21 -2.09
N TYR A 90 5.20 10.62 -3.25
CA TYR A 90 4.22 9.93 -4.07
C TYR A 90 3.60 8.73 -3.35
N VAL A 91 4.45 7.83 -2.82
CA VAL A 91 3.96 6.65 -2.10
C VAL A 91 3.24 7.06 -0.81
N ALA A 92 3.74 8.08 -0.11
CA ALA A 92 3.05 8.65 1.04
C ALA A 92 1.64 9.12 0.66
N TYR A 93 1.49 9.90 -0.42
CA TYR A 93 0.19 10.31 -0.93
C TYR A 93 -0.74 9.12 -1.20
N ARG A 94 -0.22 8.08 -1.86
CA ARG A 94 -0.99 6.86 -2.14
C ARG A 94 -1.40 6.11 -0.86
N LEU A 95 -0.66 6.28 0.23
CA LEU A 95 -0.90 5.68 1.55
C LEU A 95 -1.63 6.59 2.55
N THR A 96 -1.96 7.83 2.19
CA THR A 96 -2.71 8.77 3.06
C THR A 96 -3.97 9.34 2.43
N SER A 97 -3.97 9.57 1.12
CA SER A 97 -4.99 10.41 0.46
C SER A 97 -5.72 9.69 -0.67
N ASN A 98 -5.31 8.46 -1.02
CA ASN A 98 -5.95 7.62 -2.02
C ASN A 98 -6.43 6.28 -1.42
N GLY A 99 -7.26 6.35 -0.38
CA GLY A 99 -8.00 5.21 0.17
C GLY A 99 -7.29 4.36 1.22
N ARG A 100 -6.02 4.64 1.52
CA ARG A 100 -5.33 4.11 2.70
C ARG A 100 -5.01 5.28 3.62
N ARG A 101 -5.41 5.19 4.89
CA ARG A 101 -5.12 6.17 5.94
C ARG A 101 -4.03 5.62 6.83
N THR A 102 -2.85 5.40 6.27
CA THR A 102 -1.81 4.69 6.99
C THR A 102 -0.91 5.67 7.75
N ALA A 103 -0.67 5.33 9.00
CA ALA A 103 0.39 5.88 9.83
C ALA A 103 1.77 5.81 9.16
N ARG A 104 2.55 6.90 9.22
CA ARG A 104 3.93 6.90 8.75
C ARG A 104 4.82 6.10 9.73
N PRO A 105 5.51 5.03 9.30
CA PRO A 105 6.51 4.41 10.17
C PRO A 105 7.68 5.38 10.45
N PRO A 106 8.23 5.36 11.68
CA PRO A 106 9.47 6.03 12.03
C PRO A 106 10.60 5.74 11.03
N HIS A 107 11.56 6.66 10.90
CA HIS A 107 12.77 6.46 10.09
C HIS A 107 12.56 6.23 8.58
N THR A 108 11.39 6.52 8.00
CA THR A 108 11.09 6.39 6.56
C THR A 108 11.50 7.60 5.70
N ASN A 109 12.48 8.42 6.12
CA ASN A 109 12.82 9.67 5.40
C ASN A 109 13.40 9.44 4.00
N ALA A 110 14.19 8.38 3.81
CA ALA A 110 14.79 8.02 2.54
C ALA A 110 14.29 6.65 2.11
N ALA A 111 14.10 6.42 0.81
CA ALA A 111 13.48 5.18 0.33
C ALA A 111 14.22 3.89 0.79
N HIS A 112 15.55 3.90 0.84
CA HIS A 112 16.33 2.73 1.29
C HIS A 112 16.05 2.30 2.75
N THR A 113 15.55 3.19 3.62
CA THR A 113 15.26 2.83 5.02
C THR A 113 13.88 2.23 5.21
N TRP A 114 13.02 2.23 4.18
CA TRP A 114 11.61 1.87 4.34
C TRP A 114 11.41 0.42 4.77
N GLY A 115 12.16 -0.53 4.22
CA GLY A 115 11.99 -1.94 4.58
C GLY A 115 12.41 -2.26 6.02
N SER A 116 13.46 -1.64 6.55
CA SER A 116 13.85 -1.82 7.96
C SER A 116 12.89 -1.11 8.91
N ALA A 117 12.50 0.12 8.58
CA ALA A 117 11.50 0.89 9.31
C ALA A 117 10.13 0.20 9.38
N ALA A 118 9.68 -0.37 8.26
CA ALA A 118 8.44 -1.13 8.18
C ALA A 118 8.46 -2.32 9.14
N ARG A 119 9.51 -3.15 9.09
CA ARG A 119 9.67 -4.29 10.01
C ARG A 119 9.68 -3.86 11.47
N ALA A 120 10.44 -2.82 11.82
CA ALA A 120 10.50 -2.30 13.19
C ALA A 120 9.15 -1.76 13.70
N SER A 121 8.26 -1.40 12.77
CA SER A 121 6.92 -0.88 13.05
C SER A 121 5.82 -1.93 12.89
N GLY A 122 6.19 -3.21 12.70
CA GLY A 122 5.23 -4.30 12.53
C GLY A 122 4.51 -4.34 11.17
N VAL A 123 4.94 -3.54 10.20
CA VAL A 123 4.44 -3.62 8.82
C VAL A 123 5.12 -4.80 8.12
N PRO A 124 4.36 -5.81 7.63
CA PRO A 124 4.96 -6.97 6.99
C PRO A 124 5.76 -6.59 5.74
N VAL A 125 6.97 -7.14 5.64
CA VAL A 125 7.83 -7.04 4.46
C VAL A 125 8.07 -8.43 3.93
N THR A 126 7.60 -8.70 2.71
CA THR A 126 7.63 -10.04 2.11
C THR A 126 8.16 -10.00 0.68
N ASP A 127 8.37 -11.17 0.08
CA ASP A 127 8.69 -11.34 -1.34
C ASP A 127 7.46 -11.44 -2.26
N ARG A 128 6.24 -11.43 -1.68
CA ARG A 128 4.98 -11.60 -2.40
C ARG A 128 4.37 -10.25 -2.79
N PRO A 129 4.29 -9.92 -4.09
CA PRO A 129 3.62 -8.70 -4.53
C PRO A 129 2.11 -8.82 -4.32
N GLN A 130 1.49 -7.73 -3.90
CA GLN A 130 0.03 -7.60 -3.82
C GLN A 130 -0.39 -6.22 -4.32
N VAL A 131 -1.60 -6.11 -4.89
CA VAL A 131 -2.13 -4.81 -5.30
C VAL A 131 -2.20 -3.89 -4.10
N GLY A 132 -1.67 -2.68 -4.28
CA GLY A 132 -1.50 -1.65 -3.28
C GLY A 132 -0.31 -1.82 -2.34
N SER A 133 0.37 -2.96 -2.33
CA SER A 133 1.64 -3.06 -1.59
C SER A 133 2.68 -2.08 -2.16
N ILE A 134 3.68 -1.73 -1.36
CA ILE A 134 4.77 -0.86 -1.82
C ILE A 134 5.93 -1.73 -2.26
N ALA A 135 6.26 -1.67 -3.54
CA ALA A 135 7.49 -2.20 -4.07
C ALA A 135 8.66 -1.35 -3.56
N TRP A 136 9.57 -1.96 -2.82
CA TRP A 136 10.71 -1.30 -2.19
C TRP A 136 12.02 -1.86 -2.72
N TRP A 137 12.93 -0.97 -3.06
CA TRP A 137 14.29 -1.29 -3.47
C TRP A 137 15.27 -0.67 -2.47
N GLU A 138 16.19 -1.50 -1.98
CA GLU A 138 17.35 -1.07 -1.21
C GLU A 138 18.28 -0.19 -2.04
N SER A 139 19.26 0.42 -1.38
CA SER A 139 20.30 1.18 -2.07
C SER A 139 20.99 0.32 -3.13
N ASP A 140 21.22 0.92 -4.30
CA ASP A 140 21.98 0.35 -5.41
C ASP A 140 21.35 -0.91 -6.07
N VAL A 141 20.11 -1.27 -5.70
CA VAL A 141 19.31 -2.27 -6.43
C VAL A 141 18.54 -1.58 -7.55
N TYR A 142 18.92 -1.83 -8.82
CA TYR A 142 18.22 -1.23 -9.98
C TYR A 142 16.68 -1.32 -9.87
N PRO A 143 15.91 -0.26 -10.17
CA PRO A 143 16.34 1.04 -10.68
C PRO A 143 16.80 2.02 -9.60
N ALA A 144 16.85 1.59 -8.33
CA ALA A 144 17.34 2.44 -7.25
C ALA A 144 18.82 2.77 -7.44
N ARG A 145 19.15 4.01 -7.03
CA ARG A 145 20.54 4.47 -6.82
C ARG A 145 20.84 4.36 -5.33
N LYS A 146 21.90 5.03 -4.86
CA LYS A 146 22.31 5.08 -3.44
C LYS A 146 21.21 5.41 -2.42
N LYS A 147 20.11 6.06 -2.83
CA LYS A 147 19.02 6.48 -1.92
C LYS A 147 17.91 5.44 -1.75
N GLY A 148 17.97 4.30 -2.46
CA GLY A 148 16.86 3.36 -2.56
C GLY A 148 15.74 3.88 -3.46
N HIS A 149 14.65 3.12 -3.57
CA HIS A 149 13.46 3.54 -4.30
C HIS A 149 12.19 2.88 -3.76
N VAL A 150 11.04 3.53 -3.94
CA VAL A 150 9.72 2.98 -3.60
C VAL A 150 8.72 3.31 -4.71
N ALA A 151 7.82 2.37 -4.98
CA ALA A 151 6.75 2.51 -5.96
C ALA A 151 5.47 1.82 -5.48
N TYR A 152 4.32 2.27 -5.97
CA TYR A 152 3.03 1.68 -5.62
C TYR A 152 2.71 0.54 -6.58
N VAL A 153 2.36 -0.65 -6.08
CA VAL A 153 1.97 -1.78 -6.93
C VAL A 153 0.52 -1.60 -7.36
N GLU A 154 0.31 -1.34 -8.64
CA GLU A 154 -1.00 -1.12 -9.23
C GLU A 154 -1.64 -2.43 -9.70
N GLN A 155 -0.82 -3.40 -10.12
CA GLN A 155 -1.30 -4.69 -10.60
C GLN A 155 -0.27 -5.79 -10.42
N VAL A 156 -0.74 -6.99 -10.09
CA VAL A 156 0.04 -8.24 -10.18
C VAL A 156 -0.51 -9.04 -11.37
N ARG A 157 0.34 -9.35 -12.34
CA ARG A 157 -0.03 -10.05 -13.58
C ARG A 157 0.12 -11.56 -13.41
N ALA A 158 -0.59 -12.33 -14.23
CA ALA A 158 -0.58 -13.80 -14.19
C ALA A 158 0.80 -14.40 -14.49
N ASP A 159 1.63 -13.72 -15.29
CA ASP A 159 3.02 -14.10 -15.57
C ASP A 159 4.00 -13.79 -14.41
N GLY A 160 3.48 -13.27 -13.29
CA GLY A 160 4.26 -12.90 -12.11
C GLY A 160 4.97 -11.55 -12.20
N SER A 161 4.82 -10.81 -13.31
CA SER A 161 5.26 -9.42 -13.38
C SER A 161 4.31 -8.49 -12.61
N ILE A 162 4.80 -7.32 -12.22
CA ILE A 162 4.00 -6.28 -11.57
C ILE A 162 3.94 -5.03 -12.44
N LEU A 163 2.85 -4.29 -12.35
CA LEU A 163 2.80 -2.90 -12.78
C LEU A 163 2.92 -2.00 -11.55
N VAL A 164 3.81 -1.03 -11.64
CA VAL A 164 3.99 -0.02 -10.60
C VAL A 164 3.79 1.37 -11.18
N SER A 165 3.22 2.25 -10.36
CA SER A 165 3.24 3.69 -10.57
C SER A 165 4.24 4.33 -9.61
N GLU A 166 4.97 5.32 -10.09
CA GLU A 166 6.07 5.93 -9.33
C GLU A 166 6.32 7.38 -9.78
N ASP A 167 6.80 8.22 -8.87
CA ASP A 167 7.41 9.50 -9.20
C ASP A 167 8.85 9.54 -8.66
N ASN A 168 9.65 10.48 -9.14
CA ASN A 168 11.06 10.54 -8.80
C ASN A 168 11.56 11.99 -8.76
N MET A 169 12.52 12.26 -7.89
CA MET A 169 13.11 13.60 -7.73
C MET A 169 13.88 14.05 -8.99
N ASN A 170 14.36 13.11 -9.79
CA ASN A 170 15.18 13.37 -10.99
C ASN A 170 14.61 12.74 -12.26
N GLN A 171 13.41 12.19 -12.22
CA GLN A 171 12.73 11.62 -13.39
C GLN A 171 11.26 11.98 -13.32
N ALA A 172 10.54 11.79 -14.42
CA ALA A 172 9.13 12.05 -14.40
C ALA A 172 8.30 10.91 -13.82
N PHE A 173 7.13 11.25 -13.27
CA PHE A 173 6.06 10.30 -12.99
C PHE A 173 5.96 9.25 -14.10
N SER A 174 5.86 7.99 -13.76
CA SER A 174 5.84 6.92 -14.74
C SER A 174 5.03 5.73 -14.26
N TRP A 175 4.60 4.94 -15.24
CA TRP A 175 4.19 3.57 -15.02
C TRP A 175 5.24 2.62 -15.59
N ARG A 176 5.56 1.57 -14.85
CA ARG A 176 6.58 0.59 -15.23
C ARG A 176 6.06 -0.82 -15.02
N ARG A 177 6.31 -1.69 -16.00
CA ARG A 177 6.22 -3.15 -15.80
C ARG A 177 7.54 -3.64 -15.22
N VAL A 178 7.52 -4.32 -14.10
CA VAL A 178 8.69 -4.94 -13.49
C VAL A 178 8.56 -6.46 -13.59
N VAL A 179 9.56 -7.09 -14.19
CA VAL A 179 9.64 -8.55 -14.34
C VAL A 179 10.55 -9.14 -13.27
N ARG A 180 10.34 -10.41 -12.91
CA ARG A 180 11.24 -11.11 -11.98
C ARG A 180 12.66 -11.18 -12.55
N GLY A 181 13.65 -11.15 -11.66
CA GLY A 181 15.07 -11.16 -12.02
C GLY A 181 15.75 -9.83 -11.72
N LYS A 182 16.63 -9.37 -12.61
CA LYS A 182 17.39 -8.14 -12.41
C LYS A 182 16.45 -6.94 -12.33
N GLY A 183 16.43 -6.30 -11.16
CA GLY A 183 15.60 -5.13 -10.90
C GLY A 183 14.26 -5.40 -10.22
N TRP A 184 14.04 -6.64 -9.78
CA TRP A 184 12.93 -6.97 -8.88
C TRP A 184 13.06 -6.21 -7.54
N PRO A 185 11.95 -5.79 -6.90
CA PRO A 185 11.99 -5.17 -5.58
C PRO A 185 12.70 -6.04 -4.54
N SER A 186 13.46 -5.40 -3.66
CA SER A 186 14.05 -6.03 -2.46
C SER A 186 12.97 -6.57 -1.51
N GLY A 187 11.78 -5.98 -1.53
CA GLY A 187 10.61 -6.50 -0.84
C GLY A 187 9.33 -5.72 -1.15
N PHE A 188 8.22 -6.26 -0.67
CA PHE A 188 6.90 -5.65 -0.73
C PHE A 188 6.42 -5.34 0.67
N LEU A 189 6.17 -4.07 0.95
CA LEU A 189 5.65 -3.60 2.23
C LEU A 189 4.13 -3.61 2.18
N HIS A 190 3.52 -4.30 3.14
CA HIS A 190 2.07 -4.50 3.24
C HIS A 190 1.49 -3.62 4.33
N PHE A 191 1.31 -2.34 4.02
CA PHE A 191 0.67 -1.41 4.95
C PHE A 191 -0.78 -1.79 5.20
N PRO A 192 -1.21 -1.89 6.47
CA PRO A 192 -2.60 -2.18 6.78
C PRO A 192 -3.49 -1.02 6.34
N THR A 193 -4.73 -1.36 5.98
CA THR A 193 -5.80 -0.37 5.96
C THR A 193 -6.06 0.08 7.39
N SER A 194 -6.26 1.37 7.58
CA SER A 194 -6.77 1.91 8.85
C SER A 194 -8.11 2.57 8.56
N ASP A 195 -8.97 2.48 9.57
CA ASP A 195 -10.28 3.12 9.69
C ASP A 195 -10.18 4.64 9.96
N GLY A 196 -8.97 5.20 10.07
CA GLY A 196 -8.73 6.58 10.49
C GLY A 196 -8.27 6.71 11.95
N SER A 197 -8.43 5.64 12.74
CA SER A 197 -8.03 5.66 14.15
C SER A 197 -6.51 5.84 14.31
N PRO A 198 -6.06 6.66 15.27
CA PRO A 198 -4.65 6.76 15.62
C PRO A 198 -4.13 5.42 16.17
N SER A 199 -2.84 5.18 15.99
CA SER A 199 -2.18 3.95 16.45
C SER A 199 -0.83 4.23 17.07
N GLY A 200 -0.38 3.33 17.93
CA GLY A 200 0.86 3.52 18.68
C GLY A 200 1.07 2.47 19.75
N LYS A 201 2.05 2.74 20.62
CA LYS A 201 2.37 1.91 21.78
C LYS A 201 3.01 2.72 22.90
N VAL A 202 2.84 2.21 24.11
CA VAL A 202 3.66 2.58 25.27
C VAL A 202 4.95 1.75 25.23
N THR A 203 6.09 2.41 25.08
CA THR A 203 7.41 1.77 24.99
C THR A 203 7.95 1.47 26.39
N SER A 204 7.92 2.45 27.29
CA SER A 204 8.25 2.26 28.70
C SER A 204 7.49 3.24 29.58
N VAL A 205 7.28 2.82 30.82
CA VAL A 205 6.77 3.66 31.91
C VAL A 205 7.62 3.29 33.12
N ALA A 206 8.30 4.27 33.68
CA ALA A 206 9.01 4.15 34.94
C ALA A 206 8.53 5.24 35.89
N ALA A 207 8.76 5.03 37.18
CA ALA A 207 8.50 6.04 38.19
C ALA A 207 9.66 6.12 39.18
N ASP A 208 9.95 7.33 39.63
CA ASP A 208 11.00 7.63 40.62
C ASP A 208 10.63 8.92 41.36
N GLY A 209 10.55 8.87 42.70
CA GLY A 209 10.29 10.03 43.57
C GLY A 209 9.11 10.91 43.11
N GLY A 210 7.91 10.35 43.00
CA GLY A 210 6.72 11.06 42.54
C GLY A 210 6.73 11.50 41.07
N ARG A 211 7.73 11.10 40.27
CA ARG A 211 7.84 11.44 38.85
C ARG A 211 7.57 10.21 38.00
N LEU A 212 6.74 10.38 36.98
CA LEU A 212 6.52 9.39 35.93
C LEU A 212 7.42 9.72 34.73
N ASP A 213 8.24 8.77 34.29
CA ASP A 213 9.00 8.81 33.03
C ASP A 213 8.30 7.92 31.99
N LEU A 214 7.76 8.56 30.95
CA LEU A 214 6.93 7.95 29.93
C LEU A 214 7.59 8.05 28.56
N TRP A 215 7.81 6.88 27.95
CA TRP A 215 8.19 6.76 26.54
C TRP A 215 7.05 6.15 25.74
N THR A 216 6.54 6.90 24.78
CA THR A 216 5.42 6.47 23.92
C THR A 216 5.73 6.74 22.46
N ALA A 217 5.05 6.02 21.58
CA ALA A 217 5.04 6.30 20.17
C ALA A 217 3.61 6.24 19.64
N ALA A 218 3.18 7.25 18.88
CA ALA A 218 1.89 7.23 18.22
C ALA A 218 1.88 8.08 16.95
N SER A 219 0.95 7.74 16.08
CA SER A 219 0.67 8.46 14.86
C SER A 219 -0.83 8.46 14.62
N ASP A 220 -1.31 9.59 14.16
CA ASP A 220 -2.67 9.78 13.68
C ASP A 220 -2.59 9.91 12.15
N PRO A 221 -3.28 9.03 11.39
CA PRO A 221 -3.25 9.08 9.94
C PRO A 221 -4.00 10.30 9.36
N ASP A 222 -4.90 10.92 10.12
CA ASP A 222 -5.71 12.07 9.75
C ASP A 222 -5.07 13.41 10.19
N ALA A 223 -4.21 13.40 11.22
CA ALA A 223 -3.38 14.53 11.66
C ALA A 223 -2.00 14.57 10.98
N PHE A 224 -2.01 14.47 9.65
CA PHE A 224 -0.81 14.29 8.86
C PHE A 224 0.26 15.41 9.07
N GLY A 225 1.41 15.06 9.68
CA GLY A 225 2.51 15.99 9.96
C GLY A 225 2.20 17.04 11.03
N ARG A 226 1.10 16.85 11.77
CA ARG A 226 0.65 17.71 12.85
C ARG A 226 0.90 17.04 14.20
N PRO A 227 0.93 17.82 15.29
CA PRO A 227 1.07 17.25 16.61
C PRO A 227 -0.06 16.28 16.93
N VAL A 228 0.31 15.12 17.46
CA VAL A 228 -0.61 14.12 18.01
C VAL A 228 -0.83 14.43 19.49
N ARG A 229 -2.08 14.42 19.96
CA ARG A 229 -2.45 14.70 21.36
C ARG A 229 -2.53 13.40 22.14
N TYR A 230 -1.83 13.36 23.27
CA TYR A 230 -1.85 12.26 24.23
C TYR A 230 -2.60 12.69 25.49
N GLU A 231 -3.22 11.71 26.12
CA GLU A 231 -3.84 11.86 27.44
C GLU A 231 -3.44 10.67 28.30
N VAL A 232 -2.92 10.96 29.49
CA VAL A 232 -2.48 9.96 30.46
C VAL A 232 -3.40 10.07 31.67
N VAL A 233 -3.96 8.95 32.09
CA VAL A 233 -4.84 8.84 33.26
C VAL A 233 -4.24 7.85 34.24
N LEU A 234 -4.19 8.23 35.52
CA LEU A 234 -3.66 7.45 36.62
C LEU A 234 -4.81 6.92 37.48
N ASP A 235 -4.79 5.61 37.72
CA ASP A 235 -5.75 4.81 38.50
C ASP A 235 -7.21 4.79 38.01
N GLY A 236 -7.69 5.83 37.32
CA GLY A 236 -9.05 5.91 36.78
C GLY A 236 -9.20 5.52 35.31
N ALA A 237 -10.46 5.55 34.87
CA ALA A 237 -10.85 5.39 33.47
C ALA A 237 -10.76 6.72 32.70
N LEU A 238 -10.85 6.69 31.37
CA LEU A 238 -10.75 7.91 30.55
C LEU A 238 -11.83 8.95 30.91
N ASP A 239 -13.03 8.48 31.25
CA ASP A 239 -14.22 9.25 31.60
C ASP A 239 -14.33 9.58 33.10
N ASP A 240 -13.40 9.12 33.93
CA ASP A 240 -13.41 9.37 35.38
C ASP A 240 -12.95 10.81 35.71
N PRO A 241 -13.86 11.70 36.17
CA PRO A 241 -13.51 13.11 36.38
C PRO A 241 -12.53 13.33 37.55
N GLU A 242 -12.45 12.40 38.50
CA GLU A 242 -11.61 12.51 39.69
C GLU A 242 -10.20 11.94 39.45
N ALA A 243 -10.00 11.20 38.36
CA ALA A 243 -8.73 10.59 38.03
C ALA A 243 -7.65 11.63 37.72
N GLU A 244 -6.49 11.51 38.36
CA GLU A 244 -5.34 12.34 38.03
C GLU A 244 -4.95 12.10 36.56
N ARG A 245 -4.84 13.20 35.81
CA ARG A 245 -4.54 13.15 34.38
C ARG A 245 -3.66 14.29 33.93
N PHE A 246 -2.96 14.05 32.83
CA PHE A 246 -2.27 15.11 32.11
C PHE A 246 -2.25 14.83 30.61
N THR A 247 -2.13 15.90 29.83
CA THR A 247 -2.13 15.84 28.37
C THR A 247 -0.87 16.47 27.82
N PHE A 248 -0.41 15.98 26.68
CA PHE A 248 0.69 16.60 25.94
C PHE A 248 0.54 16.37 24.44
N THR A 249 1.18 17.21 23.64
CA THR A 249 1.24 17.03 22.19
C THR A 249 2.66 16.77 21.75
N THR A 250 2.83 15.96 20.72
CA THR A 250 4.15 15.74 20.09
C THR A 250 4.05 15.95 18.61
N GLY A 251 4.94 16.77 18.05
CA GLY A 251 4.98 17.01 16.61
C GLY A 251 5.29 15.76 15.78
N PHE A 252 5.95 14.75 16.35
CA PHE A 252 6.42 13.57 15.63
C PHE A 252 6.41 12.30 16.51
N PHE A 253 6.39 11.13 15.86
CA PHE A 253 6.03 9.79 16.33
C PHE A 253 6.59 9.26 17.66
N LEU A 254 7.67 9.81 18.23
CA LEU A 254 8.25 9.38 19.52
C LEU A 254 8.11 10.50 20.53
N SER A 255 7.79 10.13 21.77
CA SER A 255 7.72 11.08 22.86
C SER A 255 8.36 10.53 24.12
N HIS A 256 9.12 11.40 24.78
CA HIS A 256 9.64 11.21 26.11
C HIS A 256 9.07 12.33 27.00
N ARG A 257 8.41 11.95 28.09
CA ARG A 257 7.76 12.89 29.01
C ARG A 257 8.05 12.48 30.44
N ILE A 258 8.64 13.39 31.19
CA ILE A 258 8.77 13.26 32.64
C ILE A 258 7.79 14.21 33.29
N LYS A 259 6.93 13.69 34.17
CA LYS A 259 5.87 14.46 34.83
C LYS A 259 5.81 14.12 36.32
N THR A 260 5.84 15.13 37.18
CA THR A 260 5.50 14.96 38.59
C THR A 260 4.00 14.74 38.73
N VAL A 261 3.62 13.74 39.52
CA VAL A 261 2.24 13.30 39.73
C VAL A 261 1.93 13.23 41.22
N ALA A 262 0.66 13.26 41.60
CA ALA A 262 0.17 13.13 42.97
C ALA A 262 -0.07 11.67 43.38
N ALA A 263 -0.36 10.78 42.42
CA ALA A 263 -0.53 9.35 42.63
C ALA A 263 0.70 8.73 43.34
N ARG A 264 0.44 7.78 44.25
CA ARG A 264 1.46 7.09 45.06
C ARG A 264 1.14 5.60 45.18
N GLY A 265 2.16 4.79 45.45
CA GLY A 265 2.05 3.34 45.56
C GLY A 265 1.84 2.68 44.20
N SER A 266 1.13 1.54 44.19
CA SER A 266 0.84 0.81 42.95
C SER A 266 -0.18 1.57 42.12
N THR A 267 0.26 2.17 41.03
CA THR A 267 -0.54 3.05 40.16
C THR A 267 -0.71 2.44 38.77
N VAL A 268 -1.95 2.39 38.29
CA VAL A 268 -2.30 2.01 36.92
C VAL A 268 -2.22 3.22 35.99
N VAL A 269 -1.25 3.20 35.09
CA VAL A 269 -1.03 4.23 34.08
C VAL A 269 -1.69 3.80 32.77
N ARG A 270 -2.70 4.56 32.32
CA ARG A 270 -3.38 4.37 31.04
C ARG A 270 -3.00 5.50 30.10
N VAL A 271 -2.50 5.15 28.92
CA VAL A 271 -2.09 6.14 27.91
C VAL A 271 -3.03 6.06 26.72
N TYR A 272 -3.57 7.20 26.36
CA TYR A 272 -4.49 7.39 25.25
C TYR A 272 -3.90 8.37 24.23
N VAL A 273 -4.33 8.21 22.98
CA VAL A 273 -4.06 9.13 21.89
C VAL A 273 -5.38 9.59 21.29
N HIS A 274 -5.48 10.89 21.01
CA HIS A 274 -6.67 11.51 20.43
C HIS A 274 -6.51 11.62 18.94
N ASN A 275 -7.55 11.22 18.22
CA ASN A 275 -7.68 11.41 16.78
C ASN A 275 -7.95 12.88 16.48
N LYS A 276 -7.71 13.27 15.24
CA LYS A 276 -8.10 14.56 14.73
C LYS A 276 -9.61 14.69 14.78
N ARG A 277 -10.08 15.72 15.48
CA ARG A 277 -11.51 15.96 15.63
C ARG A 277 -12.22 16.05 14.28
N GLY A 278 -13.30 15.29 14.13
CA GLY A 278 -14.16 15.30 12.95
C GLY A 278 -13.61 14.54 11.75
N THR A 279 -12.66 13.61 11.97
CA THR A 279 -12.23 12.64 10.95
C THR A 279 -12.74 11.24 11.31
N ASP A 280 -12.53 10.26 10.42
CA ASP A 280 -13.06 8.91 10.66
C ASP A 280 -12.19 8.15 11.66
N GLY A 281 -12.72 7.04 12.19
CA GLY A 281 -12.07 6.23 13.20
C GLY A 281 -12.50 6.61 14.62
N GLU A 282 -11.91 5.95 15.61
CA GLU A 282 -12.15 6.24 17.02
C GLU A 282 -11.57 7.60 17.40
N ASP A 283 -12.35 8.41 18.12
CA ASP A 283 -11.89 9.72 18.61
C ASP A 283 -10.71 9.60 19.58
N VAL A 284 -10.65 8.50 20.36
CA VAL A 284 -9.60 8.25 21.35
C VAL A 284 -9.24 6.77 21.38
N VAL A 285 -7.96 6.45 21.20
CA VAL A 285 -7.44 5.07 21.23
C VAL A 285 -6.53 4.88 22.43
N ARG A 286 -6.68 3.76 23.14
CA ARG A 286 -5.76 3.39 24.24
C ARG A 286 -4.51 2.71 23.69
N LEU A 287 -3.36 3.35 23.86
CA LEU A 287 -2.06 2.83 23.44
C LEU A 287 -1.52 1.71 24.34
N GLY A 288 -1.93 1.70 25.61
CA GLY A 288 -1.53 0.68 26.55
C GLY A 288 -1.84 1.02 28.00
N THR A 289 -1.62 0.02 28.84
CA THR A 289 -1.72 0.10 30.30
C THR A 289 -0.45 -0.45 30.90
N ARG A 290 0.06 0.22 31.95
CA ARG A 290 1.20 -0.23 32.76
C ARG A 290 0.87 -0.03 34.23
N VAL A 291 1.43 -0.87 35.08
CA VAL A 291 1.39 -0.67 36.54
C VAL A 291 2.80 -0.31 36.97
N VAL A 292 2.95 0.76 37.73
CA VAL A 292 4.23 1.20 38.30
C VAL A 292 4.06 1.47 39.79
N SER A 293 5.16 1.37 40.54
CA SER A 293 5.18 1.86 41.93
C SER A 293 5.69 3.29 41.93
N ILE A 294 4.93 4.22 42.48
CA ILE A 294 5.30 5.62 42.60
C ILE A 294 5.56 5.95 44.07
N ASP A 295 6.83 6.15 44.41
CA ASP A 295 7.26 6.49 45.77
C ASP A 295 7.03 7.97 46.10
#